data_AF-A0A940I6P2-F1
#
_entry.id   AF-A0A940I6P2-F1
#
_cell.length_a   1.000
_cell.length_b   1.000
_cell.length_c   1.000
_cell.angle_alpha   90.00
_cell.angle_beta   90.00
_cell.angle_gamma   90.00
#
_symmetry.space_group_name_H-M   'P 1'
#
loop_
_entity.id
_entity.type
_entity.pdbx_description
1 polymer ?
#
loop_
_entity_poly.entity_id
_entity_poly.type
_entity_poly.pdbx_seq_one_letter_code
_entity_poly.pdbx_strand_id
1 'polypeptide(L)'
;MNSMNILGIDYGDSKIGLALSSGSYSSPLTVISHVGYKKKLAELIKEKFVEIIVIGLPLSMSGKYSNSSLKAIAFAEKIKKMTGLPVFMVDERLSSVFANTIMKLSGTKKAMEDAVSAADILDRYIRNPSMGYEIKGRLQGCKVEPDQLFNHAVLLYNPPSPLIDGIEKIDCRALDIYCEHPQVYLHLKSKGFLPKNLRDELDFSCYDIIVIDKNTGRSIFKNFSGSFSLLQCP
;
A
#
# COMPACT_ATOMS: atom_id res chain seq x y z
N MET A 1 -24.20 7.22 18.65
CA MET A 1 -23.04 6.38 18.31
C MET A 1 -21.89 7.34 18.05
N ASN A 2 -20.81 7.27 18.83
CA ASN A 2 -19.63 8.09 18.52
C ASN A 2 -19.08 7.60 17.18
N SER A 3 -19.12 8.47 16.16
CA SER A 3 -18.42 8.24 14.91
C SER A 3 -16.92 8.29 15.20
N MET A 4 -16.15 7.31 14.72
CA MET A 4 -14.70 7.34 14.86
C MET A 4 -14.13 8.59 14.18
N ASN A 5 -13.10 9.19 14.77
CA ASN A 5 -12.39 10.32 14.17
C ASN A 5 -11.30 9.83 13.22
N ILE A 6 -11.51 10.01 11.92
CA ILE A 6 -10.60 9.56 10.87
C ILE A 6 -9.92 10.78 10.23
N LEU A 7 -8.60 10.75 10.18
CA LEU A 7 -7.78 11.78 9.53
C LEU A 7 -7.38 11.31 8.13
N GLY A 8 -7.79 12.05 7.10
CA GLY A 8 -7.35 11.91 5.73
C GLY A 8 -6.08 12.73 5.49
N ILE A 9 -5.11 12.16 4.76
CA ILE A 9 -3.85 12.81 4.44
C ILE A 9 -3.54 12.62 2.95
N ASP A 10 -3.34 13.74 2.26
CA ASP A 10 -2.71 13.80 0.95
C ASP A 10 -1.24 14.20 1.13
N TYR A 11 -0.32 13.32 0.74
CA TYR A 11 1.11 13.51 0.95
C TYR A 11 1.78 14.08 -0.31
N GLY A 12 2.29 15.30 -0.20
CA GLY A 12 3.16 15.93 -1.19
C GLY A 12 4.58 16.19 -0.66
N ASP A 13 5.52 16.39 -1.60
CA ASP A 13 6.92 16.68 -1.27
C ASP A 13 7.09 18.03 -0.55
N SER A 14 6.23 19.01 -0.84
CA SER A 14 6.30 20.37 -0.25
C SER A 14 5.23 20.61 0.82
N LYS A 15 4.05 20.03 0.61
CA LYS A 15 2.83 20.29 1.40
C LYS A 15 2.12 18.97 1.68
N ILE A 16 1.37 18.96 2.76
CA ILE A 16 0.55 17.81 3.18
C ILE A 16 -0.85 18.34 3.43
N GLY A 17 -1.80 17.88 2.62
CA GLY A 17 -3.21 18.16 2.79
C GLY A 17 -3.81 17.29 3.88
N LEU A 18 -4.67 17.87 4.72
CA LEU A 18 -5.34 17.17 5.81
C LEU A 18 -6.85 17.36 5.71
N ALA A 19 -7.60 16.29 5.98
CA ALA A 19 -9.06 16.29 6.08
C ALA A 19 -9.51 15.49 7.30
N LEU A 20 -10.67 15.81 7.85
CA LEU A 20 -11.24 15.11 9.01
C LEU A 20 -12.62 14.54 8.66
N SER A 21 -12.94 13.37 9.20
CA SER A 21 -14.28 12.78 9.08
C SER A 21 -15.32 13.63 9.82
N SER A 22 -16.51 13.70 9.26
CA SER A 22 -17.71 14.32 9.83
C SER A 22 -18.91 13.41 9.54
N GLY A 23 -19.17 12.44 10.42
CA GLY A 23 -20.17 11.40 10.20
C GLY A 23 -19.83 10.53 9.00
N SER A 24 -20.70 10.51 7.98
CA SER A 24 -20.56 9.68 6.77
C SER A 24 -19.72 10.31 5.66
N TYR A 25 -19.15 11.50 5.88
CA TYR A 25 -18.36 12.25 4.91
C TYR A 25 -17.09 12.79 5.55
N SER A 26 -16.28 13.49 4.77
CA SER A 26 -15.12 14.23 5.24
C SER A 26 -15.22 15.71 4.93
N SER A 27 -14.36 16.50 5.56
CA SER A 27 -14.21 17.92 5.28
C SER A 27 -12.73 18.29 5.24
N PRO A 28 -12.29 19.10 4.26
CA PRO A 28 -10.95 19.65 4.24
C PRO A 28 -10.64 20.38 5.55
N LEU A 29 -9.52 20.04 6.19
CA LEU A 29 -9.15 20.59 7.49
C LEU A 29 -8.12 21.71 7.33
N THR A 30 -6.95 21.39 6.78
CA THR A 30 -5.86 22.35 6.61
C THR A 30 -4.77 21.79 5.70
N VAL A 31 -3.79 22.62 5.34
CA VAL A 31 -2.56 22.21 4.64
C VAL A 31 -1.37 22.57 5.51
N ILE A 32 -0.50 21.60 5.78
CA ILE A 32 0.75 21.83 6.53
C ILE A 32 1.97 21.71 5.61
N SER A 33 3.06 22.38 5.98
CA SER A 33 4.34 22.19 5.29
C SER A 33 4.90 20.80 5.61
N HIS A 34 5.57 20.19 4.63
CA HIS A 34 6.37 19.01 4.86
C HIS A 34 7.48 19.28 5.90
N VAL A 35 8.07 20.48 5.90
CA VAL A 35 9.10 20.82 6.88
C VAL A 35 8.47 20.90 8.28
N GLY A 36 8.96 20.06 9.19
CA GLY A 36 8.46 19.99 10.56
C GLY A 36 7.08 19.35 10.72
N TYR A 37 6.56 18.63 9.71
CA TYR A 37 5.21 18.06 9.72
C TYR A 37 4.93 17.22 10.97
N LYS A 38 5.94 16.49 11.48
CA LYS A 38 5.77 15.53 12.59
C LYS A 38 5.16 16.17 13.83
N LYS A 39 5.66 17.34 14.23
CA LYS A 39 5.19 18.05 15.43
C LYS A 39 3.74 18.52 15.23
N LYS A 40 3.48 19.21 14.11
CA LYS A 40 2.14 19.73 13.77
C LYS A 40 1.11 18.62 13.67
N LEU A 41 1.47 17.51 13.02
CA LEU A 41 0.59 16.37 12.84
C LEU A 41 0.30 15.66 14.16
N ALA A 42 1.29 15.49 15.03
CA ALA A 42 1.09 14.91 16.37
C ALA A 42 0.18 15.78 17.25
N GLU A 43 0.38 17.11 17.22
CA GLU A 43 -0.49 18.07 17.91
C GLU A 43 -1.94 17.96 17.41
N LEU A 44 -2.14 17.94 16.10
CA LEU A 44 -3.47 17.84 15.47
C LEU A 44 -4.16 16.51 15.77
N ILE A 45 -3.43 15.39 15.68
CA ILE A 45 -3.94 14.05 16.02
C ILE A 45 -4.47 14.03 17.45
N LYS A 46 -3.73 14.64 18.38
CA LYS A 46 -4.15 14.75 19.78
C LYS A 46 -5.35 15.67 19.95
N GLU A 47 -5.32 16.87 19.34
CA GLU A 47 -6.38 17.87 19.44
C GLU A 47 -7.72 17.35 18.88
N LYS A 48 -7.67 16.63 17.76
CA LYS A 48 -8.86 16.11 17.07
C LYS A 48 -9.25 14.70 17.51
N PHE A 49 -8.57 14.14 18.51
CA PHE A 49 -8.80 12.78 19.03
C PHE A 49 -8.85 11.74 17.90
N VAL A 50 -7.88 11.79 16.98
CA VAL A 50 -7.84 10.92 15.80
C VAL A 50 -7.60 9.46 16.21
N GLU A 51 -8.39 8.56 15.66
CA GLU A 51 -8.35 7.12 15.93
C GLU A 51 -7.83 6.32 14.74
N ILE A 52 -8.08 6.78 13.51
CA ILE A 52 -7.67 6.14 12.27
C ILE A 52 -7.04 7.18 11.34
N ILE A 53 -5.98 6.79 10.63
CA ILE A 53 -5.36 7.62 9.61
C ILE A 53 -5.49 6.94 8.25
N VAL A 54 -5.90 7.71 7.25
CA VAL A 54 -6.00 7.30 5.85
C VAL A 54 -5.06 8.18 5.04
N ILE A 55 -4.16 7.56 4.29
CA ILE A 55 -3.16 8.25 3.47
C ILE A 55 -3.41 7.87 2.01
N GLY A 56 -3.32 8.86 1.14
CA GLY A 56 -3.39 8.61 -0.29
C GLY A 56 -2.21 7.77 -0.81
N LEU A 57 -2.50 6.91 -1.78
CA LEU A 57 -1.52 6.10 -2.52
C LEU A 57 -1.54 6.53 -3.99
N PRO A 58 -0.61 7.41 -4.41
CA PRO A 58 -0.59 7.94 -5.77
C PRO A 58 -0.06 6.87 -6.72
N LEU A 59 -0.95 6.19 -7.45
CA LEU A 59 -0.55 5.26 -8.52
C LEU A 59 -0.51 5.97 -9.86
N SER A 60 0.26 5.45 -10.81
CA SER A 60 0.15 5.89 -12.21
C SER A 60 -1.25 5.58 -12.77
N MET A 61 -1.61 6.16 -13.91
CA MET A 61 -2.86 5.82 -14.61
C MET A 61 -2.96 4.32 -14.95
N SER A 62 -1.82 3.66 -15.18
CA SER A 62 -1.76 2.21 -15.38
C SER A 62 -1.89 1.40 -14.08
N GLY A 63 -1.88 2.04 -12.90
CA GLY A 63 -1.89 1.37 -11.60
C GLY A 63 -0.53 0.98 -11.05
N LYS A 64 0.58 1.34 -11.71
CA LYS A 64 1.93 1.04 -11.24
C LYS A 64 2.32 1.91 -10.05
N TYR A 65 3.13 1.33 -9.17
CA TYR A 65 3.89 2.10 -8.20
C TYR A 65 4.97 2.92 -8.88
N SER A 66 5.03 4.20 -8.52
CA SER A 66 6.00 5.18 -8.99
C SER A 66 6.85 5.69 -7.82
N ASN A 67 7.78 6.62 -8.08
CA ASN A 67 8.59 7.23 -7.02
C ASN A 67 7.73 7.96 -5.97
N SER A 68 6.64 8.62 -6.39
CA SER A 68 5.72 9.27 -5.44
C SER A 68 4.99 8.23 -4.58
N SER A 69 4.58 7.10 -5.16
CA SER A 69 3.98 5.99 -4.39
C SER A 69 4.94 5.52 -3.31
N LEU A 70 6.21 5.26 -3.66
CA LEU A 70 7.21 4.79 -2.68
C LEU A 70 7.44 5.79 -1.54
N LYS A 71 7.45 7.09 -1.84
CA LYS A 71 7.54 8.14 -0.82
C LYS A 71 6.31 8.16 0.08
N ALA A 72 5.11 8.05 -0.48
CA ALA A 72 3.86 8.01 0.29
C ALA A 72 3.79 6.76 1.19
N ILE A 73 4.25 5.60 0.70
CA ILE A 73 4.32 4.36 1.48
C ILE A 73 5.30 4.52 2.65
N ALA A 74 6.50 5.04 2.39
CA ALA A 74 7.49 5.30 3.42
C ALA A 74 7.01 6.35 4.44
N PHE A 75 6.22 7.33 4.00
CA PHE A 75 5.55 8.28 4.89
C PHE A 75 4.51 7.57 5.77
N ALA A 76 3.68 6.71 5.21
CA ALA A 76 2.68 5.95 5.95
C ALA A 76 3.30 5.05 7.05
N GLU A 77 4.43 4.39 6.77
CA GLU A 77 5.18 3.65 7.79
C GLU A 77 5.71 4.54 8.91
N LYS A 78 6.21 5.73 8.58
CA LYS A 78 6.67 6.71 9.59
C LYS A 78 5.52 7.19 10.46
N ILE A 79 4.35 7.46 9.87
CA ILE A 79 3.15 7.84 10.62
C ILE A 79 2.72 6.71 11.54
N LYS A 80 2.60 5.47 11.03
CA LYS A 80 2.27 4.29 11.83
C LYS A 80 3.19 4.14 13.03
N LYS A 81 4.50 4.27 12.83
CA LYS A 81 5.51 4.19 13.90
C LYS A 81 5.40 5.35 14.89
N MET A 82 5.12 6.56 14.41
CA MET A 82 5.05 7.77 15.23
C MET A 82 3.80 7.79 16.12
N THR A 83 2.67 7.29 15.62
CA THR A 83 1.36 7.44 16.27
C THR A 83 0.87 6.17 16.94
N GLY A 84 1.30 4.99 16.46
CA GLY A 84 0.75 3.69 16.87
C GLY A 84 -0.67 3.42 16.35
N LEU A 85 -1.32 4.39 15.70
CA LEU A 85 -2.70 4.29 15.24
C LEU A 85 -2.82 3.34 14.02
N PRO A 86 -4.00 2.77 13.75
CA PRO A 86 -4.34 2.21 12.45
C PRO A 86 -4.05 3.20 11.32
N VAL A 87 -3.31 2.77 10.31
CA VAL A 87 -2.96 3.57 9.12
C VAL A 87 -3.34 2.74 7.90
N PHE A 88 -4.14 3.32 7.01
CA PHE A 88 -4.56 2.70 5.77
C PHE A 88 -4.09 3.54 4.59
N MET A 89 -3.72 2.90 3.48
CA MET A 89 -3.40 3.55 2.22
C MET A 89 -4.48 3.29 1.18
N VAL A 90 -4.94 4.34 0.49
CA VAL A 90 -6.02 4.25 -0.51
C VAL A 90 -5.53 4.75 -1.86
N ASP A 91 -5.69 3.92 -2.89
CA ASP A 91 -5.38 4.24 -4.28
C ASP A 91 -6.02 5.56 -4.74
N GLU A 92 -5.25 6.49 -5.32
CA GLU A 92 -5.71 7.82 -5.74
C GLU A 92 -6.12 7.97 -7.23
N ARG A 93 -6.08 6.91 -8.06
CA ARG A 93 -6.20 7.02 -9.54
C ARG A 93 -7.38 7.79 -10.10
N LEU A 94 -8.47 7.96 -9.36
CA LEU A 94 -9.70 8.59 -9.82
C LEU A 94 -9.84 10.08 -9.47
N SER A 95 -8.90 10.67 -8.69
CA SER A 95 -9.10 12.01 -8.14
C SER A 95 -8.70 13.14 -9.08
N SER A 96 -7.68 12.99 -9.93
CA SER A 96 -7.05 14.14 -10.60
C SER A 96 -7.90 14.80 -11.70
N VAL A 97 -8.69 14.05 -12.48
CA VAL A 97 -9.55 14.62 -13.53
C VAL A 97 -10.87 15.17 -12.96
N PHE A 98 -11.46 14.46 -12.00
CA PHE A 98 -12.71 14.87 -11.36
C PHE A 98 -12.51 16.06 -10.42
N ALA A 99 -11.43 16.05 -9.63
CA ALA A 99 -11.11 17.15 -8.72
C ALA A 99 -10.76 18.43 -9.49
N ASN A 100 -10.02 18.35 -10.60
CA ASN A 100 -9.78 19.52 -11.47
C ASN A 100 -11.07 20.13 -12.04
N THR A 101 -12.09 19.31 -12.27
CA THR A 101 -13.39 19.75 -12.81
C THR A 101 -14.25 20.39 -11.71
N ILE A 102 -14.34 19.77 -10.53
CA ILE A 102 -15.04 20.32 -9.36
C ILE A 102 -14.38 21.61 -8.85
N MET A 103 -13.04 21.70 -8.89
CA MET A 103 -12.28 22.88 -8.45
C MET A 103 -12.51 24.09 -9.35
N LYS A 104 -12.58 23.91 -10.68
CA LYS A 104 -12.91 25.01 -11.61
C LYS A 104 -14.32 25.58 -11.39
N LEU A 105 -15.25 24.74 -10.94
CA LEU A 105 -16.65 25.11 -10.74
C LEU A 105 -16.94 25.74 -9.36
N SER A 106 -16.13 25.46 -8.34
CA SER A 106 -16.42 25.84 -6.94
C SER A 106 -15.73 27.13 -6.47
N GLY A 107 -14.82 27.73 -7.25
CA GLY A 107 -14.13 28.97 -6.86
C GLY A 107 -13.26 28.83 -5.60
N THR A 108 -12.92 27.59 -5.21
CA THR A 108 -12.08 27.31 -4.05
C THR A 108 -10.69 27.89 -4.27
N LYS A 109 -10.15 28.58 -3.25
CA LYS A 109 -8.81 29.16 -3.32
C LYS A 109 -7.79 28.05 -3.57
N LYS A 110 -6.93 28.25 -4.58
CA LYS A 110 -5.74 27.43 -4.94
C LYS A 110 -4.88 26.96 -3.75
N ALA A 111 -4.99 27.63 -2.60
CA ALA A 111 -4.27 27.32 -1.38
C ALA A 111 -4.75 26.06 -0.64
N MET A 112 -5.95 25.54 -0.94
CA MET A 112 -6.54 24.37 -0.25
C MET A 112 -6.64 23.12 -1.12
N GLU A 113 -6.06 23.11 -2.33
CA GLU A 113 -6.13 21.98 -3.26
C GLU A 113 -5.74 20.66 -2.58
N ASP A 114 -4.61 20.63 -1.86
CA ASP A 114 -4.13 19.44 -1.15
C ASP A 114 -5.15 18.97 -0.07
N ALA A 115 -5.80 19.89 0.64
CA ALA A 115 -6.79 19.53 1.67
C ALA A 115 -8.10 19.00 1.07
N VAL A 116 -8.46 19.46 -0.13
CA VAL A 116 -9.61 18.93 -0.89
C VAL A 116 -9.29 17.51 -1.40
N SER A 117 -8.08 17.28 -1.91
CA SER A 117 -7.62 15.93 -2.28
C SER A 117 -7.63 14.99 -1.09
N ALA A 118 -7.17 15.43 0.09
CA ALA A 118 -7.21 14.65 1.32
C ALA A 118 -8.65 14.26 1.73
N ALA A 119 -9.64 15.13 1.47
CA ALA A 119 -11.04 14.83 1.72
C ALA A 119 -11.58 13.77 0.75
N ASP A 120 -11.28 13.87 -0.55
CA ASP A 120 -11.69 12.84 -1.53
C ASP A 120 -11.11 11.45 -1.18
N ILE A 121 -9.82 11.40 -0.82
CA ILE A 121 -9.16 10.18 -0.34
C ILE A 121 -9.92 9.58 0.84
N LEU A 122 -10.27 10.42 1.82
CA LEU A 122 -10.96 10.00 3.02
C LEU A 122 -12.40 9.53 2.73
N ASP A 123 -13.15 10.23 1.89
CA ASP A 123 -14.50 9.84 1.47
C ASP A 123 -14.52 8.49 0.75
N ARG A 124 -13.48 8.19 -0.02
CA ARG A 124 -13.35 6.88 -0.69
C ARG A 124 -13.14 5.77 0.34
N TYR A 125 -12.30 6.00 1.35
CA TYR A 125 -12.13 5.06 2.45
C TYR A 125 -13.42 4.89 3.26
N ILE A 126 -14.08 5.97 3.68
CA ILE A 126 -15.31 5.91 4.48
C ILE A 126 -16.40 5.10 3.76
N ARG A 127 -16.57 5.32 2.44
CA ARG A 127 -17.57 4.60 1.63
C ARG A 127 -17.27 3.11 1.48
N ASN A 128 -16.00 2.72 1.39
CA ASN A 128 -15.62 1.32 1.28
C ASN A 128 -14.25 1.08 1.95
N PRO A 129 -14.23 0.84 3.28
CA PRO A 129 -12.99 0.66 4.03
C PRO A 129 -12.15 -0.54 3.57
N SER A 130 -12.78 -1.53 2.92
CA SER A 130 -12.10 -2.73 2.42
C SER A 130 -11.10 -2.44 1.28
N MET A 131 -11.15 -1.25 0.66
CA MET A 131 -10.19 -0.85 -0.36
C MET A 131 -8.84 -0.40 0.19
N GLY A 132 -8.74 -0.16 1.51
CA GLY A 132 -7.53 0.37 2.15
C GLY A 132 -6.49 -0.72 2.43
N TYR A 133 -5.24 -0.48 2.03
CA TYR A 133 -4.10 -1.30 2.46
C TYR A 133 -3.67 -0.89 3.87
N GLU A 134 -3.85 -1.75 4.86
CA GLU A 134 -3.39 -1.45 6.23
C GLU A 134 -1.86 -1.54 6.32
N ILE A 135 -1.23 -0.49 6.85
CA ILE A 135 0.19 -0.51 7.18
C ILE A 135 0.39 -1.22 8.52
N LYS A 136 1.10 -2.35 8.46
CA LYS A 136 1.39 -3.19 9.62
C LYS A 136 2.65 -2.69 10.33
N GLY A 137 2.69 -2.88 11.65
CA GLY A 137 3.86 -2.49 12.46
C GLY A 137 5.06 -3.41 12.23
N ARG A 138 4.96 -4.66 12.68
CA ARG A 138 5.95 -5.72 12.43
C ARG A 138 5.36 -6.72 11.45
N LEU A 139 6.02 -6.90 10.31
CA LEU A 139 5.70 -7.98 9.37
C LEU A 139 6.35 -9.27 9.88
N GLN A 140 5.60 -10.37 9.86
CA GLN A 140 6.13 -11.68 10.27
C GLN A 140 7.01 -12.25 9.16
N GLY A 141 8.05 -13.01 9.52
CA GLY A 141 8.83 -13.74 8.54
C GLY A 141 8.03 -14.88 7.92
N CYS A 142 8.28 -15.17 6.65
CA CYS A 142 7.88 -16.42 6.01
C CYS A 142 9.12 -17.17 5.54
N LYS A 143 8.97 -18.48 5.32
CA LYS A 143 10.06 -19.34 4.85
C LYS A 143 9.71 -19.87 3.49
N VAL A 144 10.70 -19.90 2.62
CA VAL A 144 10.67 -20.68 1.39
C VAL A 144 11.68 -21.79 1.57
N GLU A 145 11.22 -23.02 1.36
CA GLU A 145 12.09 -24.21 1.30
C GLU A 145 12.25 -24.55 -0.18
N PRO A 146 13.34 -24.11 -0.85
CA PRO A 146 13.51 -24.30 -2.28
C PRO A 146 14.01 -25.72 -2.57
N ASP A 147 13.10 -26.69 -2.65
CA ASP A 147 13.48 -28.01 -3.13
C ASP A 147 13.63 -27.99 -4.66
N GLN A 148 14.87 -28.22 -5.14
CA GLN A 148 15.25 -28.51 -6.55
C GLN A 148 14.60 -27.63 -7.65
N LEU A 149 14.68 -26.31 -7.53
CA LEU A 149 14.07 -25.36 -8.48
C LEU A 149 14.94 -24.97 -9.69
N PHE A 150 16.11 -25.61 -9.87
CA PHE A 150 17.21 -25.19 -10.77
C PHE A 150 16.80 -24.85 -12.22
N ASN A 151 15.77 -25.52 -12.76
CA ASN A 151 15.29 -25.31 -14.13
C ASN A 151 13.93 -24.58 -14.24
N HIS A 152 13.33 -24.24 -13.11
CA HIS A 152 12.02 -23.62 -13.05
C HIS A 152 12.13 -22.10 -13.20
N ALA A 153 11.18 -21.50 -13.93
CA ALA A 153 10.98 -20.05 -13.86
C ALA A 153 9.95 -19.81 -12.75
N VAL A 154 10.36 -19.17 -11.67
CA VAL A 154 9.59 -19.06 -10.44
C VAL A 154 8.91 -17.70 -10.35
N LEU A 155 7.60 -17.71 -10.12
CA LEU A 155 6.86 -16.53 -9.70
C LEU A 155 6.51 -16.64 -8.22
N LEU A 156 7.04 -15.71 -7.41
CA LEU A 156 6.60 -15.53 -6.04
C LEU A 156 5.35 -14.64 -6.02
N TYR A 157 4.19 -15.26 -5.80
CA TYR A 157 2.91 -14.57 -5.97
C TYR A 157 2.38 -13.98 -4.65
N ASN A 158 2.32 -12.64 -4.59
CA ASN A 158 1.73 -11.86 -3.50
C ASN A 158 2.21 -12.32 -2.10
N PRO A 159 3.53 -12.31 -1.83
CA PRO A 159 4.04 -12.77 -0.54
C PRO A 159 3.45 -11.93 0.60
N PRO A 160 3.08 -12.54 1.74
CA PRO A 160 2.47 -11.81 2.85
C PRO A 160 3.45 -10.87 3.56
N SER A 161 4.74 -11.02 3.31
CA SER A 161 5.82 -10.31 3.97
C SER A 161 7.04 -10.18 3.07
N PRO A 162 7.84 -9.11 3.21
CA PRO A 162 9.12 -8.96 2.54
C PRO A 162 10.24 -9.75 3.26
N LEU A 163 9.98 -10.28 4.45
CA LEU A 163 10.93 -11.09 5.22
C LEU A 163 10.78 -12.56 4.85
N ILE A 164 11.37 -12.93 3.71
CA ILE A 164 11.26 -14.27 3.14
C ILE A 164 12.61 -14.95 3.32
N ASP A 165 12.72 -15.85 4.29
CA ASP A 165 13.93 -16.63 4.54
C ASP A 165 14.10 -17.68 3.42
N GLY A 166 15.32 -17.83 2.93
CA GLY A 166 15.65 -18.76 1.85
C GLY A 166 15.39 -18.23 0.43
N ILE A 167 14.83 -17.03 0.26
CA ILE A 167 14.60 -16.44 -1.08
C ILE A 167 15.90 -16.25 -1.86
N GLU A 168 16.98 -15.89 -1.17
CA GLU A 168 18.32 -15.73 -1.73
C GLU A 168 19.00 -17.06 -2.09
N LYS A 169 18.46 -18.18 -1.58
CA LYS A 169 18.93 -19.54 -1.85
C LYS A 169 18.11 -20.24 -2.92
N ILE A 170 17.11 -19.56 -3.50
CA ILE A 170 16.32 -20.09 -4.62
C ILE A 170 17.23 -20.17 -5.83
N ASP A 171 17.74 -21.37 -6.08
CA ASP A 171 18.47 -21.70 -7.29
C ASP A 171 17.46 -22.07 -8.38
N CYS A 172 17.16 -21.12 -9.28
CA CYS A 172 16.15 -21.26 -10.33
C CYS A 172 16.56 -20.51 -11.61
N ARG A 173 15.92 -20.86 -12.73
CA ARG A 173 16.22 -20.26 -14.04
C ARG A 173 15.88 -18.77 -14.09
N ALA A 174 14.79 -18.37 -13.43
CA ALA A 174 14.35 -16.99 -13.31
C ALA A 174 13.49 -16.83 -12.06
N LEU A 175 13.60 -15.71 -11.35
CA LEU A 175 12.77 -15.38 -10.19
C LEU A 175 12.10 -14.03 -10.40
N ASP A 176 10.77 -14.04 -10.50
CA ASP A 176 9.93 -12.85 -10.51
C ASP A 176 9.08 -12.76 -9.24
N ILE A 177 8.75 -11.54 -8.82
CA ILE A 177 7.90 -11.30 -7.66
C ILE A 177 6.71 -10.43 -8.07
N TYR A 178 5.51 -10.91 -7.77
CA TYR A 178 4.29 -10.13 -7.85
C TYR A 178 3.87 -9.67 -6.46
N CYS A 179 3.61 -8.37 -6.27
CA CYS A 179 3.19 -7.84 -4.98
C CYS A 179 2.29 -6.61 -5.15
N GLU A 180 1.03 -6.74 -4.76
CA GLU A 180 0.07 -5.63 -4.70
C GLU A 180 0.24 -4.80 -3.43
N HIS A 181 0.59 -5.42 -2.30
CA HIS A 181 0.60 -4.72 -1.02
C HIS A 181 1.72 -3.66 -0.97
N PRO A 182 1.39 -2.36 -0.73
CA PRO A 182 2.35 -1.27 -0.85
C PRO A 182 3.56 -1.41 0.08
N GLN A 183 3.31 -1.75 1.35
CA GLN A 183 4.37 -1.93 2.34
C GLN A 183 5.36 -3.04 1.95
N VAL A 184 4.84 -4.20 1.54
CA VAL A 184 5.65 -5.35 1.13
C VAL A 184 6.42 -5.01 -0.13
N TYR A 185 5.79 -4.34 -1.10
CA TYR A 185 6.42 -3.87 -2.33
C TYR A 185 7.63 -2.97 -2.05
N LEU A 186 7.46 -1.95 -1.18
CA LEU A 186 8.53 -1.02 -0.81
C LEU A 186 9.73 -1.77 -0.19
N HIS A 187 9.47 -2.72 0.70
CA HIS A 187 10.52 -3.46 1.40
C HIS A 187 11.22 -4.49 0.51
N LEU A 188 10.50 -5.13 -0.41
CA LEU A 188 11.14 -5.97 -1.44
C LEU A 188 12.07 -5.13 -2.32
N LYS A 189 11.60 -3.96 -2.76
CA LYS A 189 12.41 -3.03 -3.55
C LYS A 189 13.65 -2.54 -2.80
N SER A 190 13.54 -2.24 -1.50
CA SER A 190 14.70 -1.82 -0.69
C SER A 190 15.75 -2.92 -0.48
N LYS A 191 15.35 -4.20 -0.63
CA LYS A 191 16.24 -5.36 -0.64
C LYS A 191 16.87 -5.66 -2.00
N GLY A 192 16.60 -4.85 -3.03
CA GLY A 192 17.14 -5.01 -4.37
C GLY A 192 16.29 -5.86 -5.32
N PHE A 193 15.11 -6.34 -4.89
CA PHE A 193 14.19 -7.02 -5.79
C PHE A 193 13.48 -6.01 -6.72
N LEU A 194 12.97 -6.51 -7.84
CA LEU A 194 12.19 -5.74 -8.83
C LEU A 194 10.75 -6.23 -8.91
N PRO A 195 9.93 -6.04 -7.84
CA PRO A 195 8.56 -6.54 -7.84
C PRO A 195 7.69 -5.84 -8.89
N LYS A 196 6.77 -6.61 -9.48
CA LYS A 196 5.66 -6.12 -10.32
C LYS A 196 4.41 -6.00 -9.45
N ASN A 197 3.60 -4.95 -9.67
CA ASN A 197 2.36 -4.73 -8.93
C ASN A 197 1.10 -4.74 -9.80
N LEU A 198 1.25 -5.03 -11.10
CA LEU A 198 0.16 -5.18 -12.05
C LEU A 198 0.08 -6.63 -12.50
N ARG A 199 -1.07 -7.25 -12.27
CA ARG A 199 -1.30 -8.65 -12.64
C ARG A 199 -1.21 -8.86 -14.15
N ASP A 200 -1.67 -7.89 -14.93
CA ASP A 200 -1.72 -7.95 -16.39
C ASP A 200 -0.33 -7.93 -17.04
N GLU A 201 0.72 -7.63 -16.28
CA GLU A 201 2.12 -7.71 -16.74
C GLU A 201 2.73 -9.10 -16.57
N LEU A 202 1.95 -10.04 -16.05
CA LEU A 202 2.37 -11.42 -15.81
C LEU A 202 1.78 -12.33 -16.86
N ASP A 203 2.64 -12.98 -17.64
CA ASP A 203 2.28 -14.18 -18.36
C ASP A 203 2.46 -15.38 -17.43
N PHE A 204 1.39 -15.80 -16.76
CA PHE A 204 1.42 -16.94 -15.83
C PHE A 204 1.85 -18.26 -16.49
N SER A 205 1.73 -18.39 -17.82
CA SER A 205 2.15 -19.62 -18.52
C SER A 205 3.67 -19.78 -18.56
N CYS A 206 4.43 -18.71 -18.31
CA CYS A 206 5.88 -18.72 -18.28
C CYS A 206 6.46 -19.23 -16.94
N TYR A 207 5.64 -19.42 -15.91
CA TYR A 207 6.12 -19.65 -14.53
C TYR A 207 5.54 -20.91 -13.88
N ASP A 208 6.39 -21.54 -13.09
CA ASP A 208 6.00 -22.30 -11.92
C ASP A 208 5.74 -21.32 -10.76
N ILE A 209 4.68 -21.52 -9.99
CA ILE A 209 4.26 -20.53 -8.99
C ILE A 209 4.60 -21.01 -7.59
N ILE A 210 5.28 -20.17 -6.83
CA ILE A 210 5.39 -20.30 -5.38
C ILE A 210 4.35 -19.40 -4.73
N VAL A 211 3.42 -20.01 -3.99
CA VAL A 211 2.47 -19.32 -3.14
C VAL A 211 2.86 -19.54 -1.69
N ILE A 212 3.09 -18.46 -0.95
CA ILE A 212 3.32 -18.56 0.50
C ILE A 212 1.95 -18.54 1.18
N ASP A 213 1.62 -19.65 1.85
CA ASP A 213 0.40 -19.75 2.64
C ASP A 213 0.43 -18.72 3.77
N LYS A 214 -0.62 -17.90 3.84
CA LYS A 214 -0.67 -16.75 4.76
C LYS A 214 -0.85 -17.15 6.23
N ASN A 215 -1.33 -18.37 6.51
CA ASN A 215 -1.63 -18.84 7.85
C ASN A 215 -0.45 -19.58 8.47
N THR A 216 0.23 -20.40 7.66
CA THR A 216 1.33 -21.28 8.07
C THR A 216 2.70 -20.67 7.76
N GLY A 217 2.77 -19.71 6.83
CA GLY A 217 4.02 -19.12 6.36
C GLY A 217 4.87 -20.07 5.51
N ARG A 218 4.34 -21.24 5.14
CA ARG A 218 4.99 -22.26 4.31
C ARG A 218 4.76 -21.98 2.82
N SER A 219 5.72 -22.32 1.99
CA SER A 219 5.60 -22.25 0.53
C SER A 219 4.88 -23.47 -0.04
N ILE A 220 3.95 -23.21 -0.96
CA ILE A 220 3.32 -24.21 -1.83
C ILE A 220 3.85 -23.97 -3.23
N PHE A 221 4.56 -24.97 -3.77
CA PHE A 221 4.99 -24.97 -5.16
C PHE A 221 3.88 -25.54 -6.04
N LYS A 222 3.55 -24.83 -7.12
CA LYS A 222 2.59 -25.28 -8.13
C LYS A 222 3.23 -25.20 -9.51
N ASN A 223 3.58 -26.36 -10.04
CA ASN A 223 4.02 -26.53 -11.41
C ASN A 223 2.80 -26.63 -12.34
N PHE A 224 2.79 -25.86 -13.43
CA PHE A 224 1.70 -25.86 -14.43
C PHE A 224 1.95 -26.81 -15.62
N SER A 225 3.04 -27.57 -15.61
CA SER A 225 3.45 -28.52 -16.66
C SER A 225 2.61 -29.81 -16.74
N GLY A 226 1.32 -29.78 -16.41
CA GLY A 226 0.36 -30.82 -16.83
C GLY A 226 0.04 -31.95 -15.84
N SER A 227 0.38 -31.85 -14.56
CA SER A 227 -0.18 -32.77 -13.54
C SER A 227 -0.50 -32.04 -12.23
N PHE A 228 -1.77 -32.10 -11.80
CA PHE A 228 -2.20 -31.62 -10.49
C PHE A 228 -1.64 -32.56 -9.42
N SER A 229 -0.43 -32.32 -8.96
CA SER A 229 -0.01 -32.78 -7.64
C SER A 229 -0.30 -31.65 -6.65
N LEU A 230 -1.39 -31.80 -5.89
CA LEU A 230 -1.45 -31.15 -4.58
C LEU A 230 -0.24 -31.70 -3.81
N LEU A 231 0.80 -30.90 -3.66
CA LEU A 231 1.80 -31.15 -2.62
C LEU A 231 1.04 -31.02 -1.29
N GLN A 232 0.54 -32.14 -0.80
CA GLN A 232 0.10 -32.25 0.59
C GLN A 232 1.35 -32.03 1.44
N CYS A 233 1.42 -30.87 2.08
CA CYS A 233 2.31 -30.69 3.23
C CYS A 233 1.85 -31.61 4.37
N PRO A 234 2.77 -32.20 5.14
CA PRO A 234 2.44 -32.83 6.41
C PRO A 234 1.90 -31.83 7.44
#